data_AF-Q7VDW8-F1
#
_entry.id   AF-Q7VDW8-F1
#
_cell.length_a   1.000
_cell.length_b   1.000
_cell.length_c   1.000
_cell.angle_alpha   90.00
_cell.angle_beta   90.00
_cell.angle_gamma   90.00
#
_symmetry.space_group_name_H-M   'P 1'
#
loop_
_entity.id
_entity.type
_entity.pdbx_description
1 polymer ?
#
loop_
_entity_poly.entity_id
_entity_poly.type
_entity_poly.pdbx_seq_one_letter_code
_entity_poly.pdbx_strand_id
1 'polypeptide(L)' 'MTFYTCFDDQGDIIARCQTSQDIEVLRRMGRPIKEVKMMRNEESVVCSLTGSPSDFNMDY' A
#
# COMPACT_ATOMS: atom_id res chain seq x y z
N MET A 1 -10.91 0.00 10.63
CA MET A 1 -9.47 0.18 10.38
C MET A 1 -9.33 1.22 9.29
N THR A 2 -8.38 2.14 9.40
CA THR A 2 -8.15 3.20 8.42
C THR A 2 -6.99 2.80 7.53
N PHE A 3 -7.16 2.84 6.21
CA PHE A 3 -6.09 2.55 5.26
C PHE A 3 -5.66 3.84 4.56
N TYR A 4 -4.41 3.87 4.10
CA TYR A 4 -3.81 5.00 3.42
C TYR A 4 -3.27 4.53 2.07
N THR A 5 -3.46 5.32 1.03
CA THR A 5 -2.80 5.13 -0.27
C THR A 5 -1.71 6.17 -0.42
N CYS A 6 -0.49 5.70 -0.73
CA CYS A 6 0.66 6.53 -1.01
C CYS A 6 0.83 6.68 -2.52
N PHE A 7 1.05 7.91 -2.96
CA PHE A 7 1.24 8.26 -4.36
C PHE A 7 2.64 8.84 -4.58
N ASP A 8 3.21 8.59 -5.76
CA ASP A 8 4.44 9.23 -6.21
C ASP A 8 4.20 10.61 -6.84
N ASP A 9 5.27 11.21 -7.36
CA ASP A 9 5.22 12.51 -8.03
C ASP A 9 4.45 12.51 -9.36
N GLN A 10 4.14 11.35 -9.94
CA GLN A 10 3.29 11.21 -11.14
C GLN A 10 1.82 10.99 -10.78
N GLY A 11 1.51 10.73 -9.51
CA GLY A 11 0.17 10.40 -9.04
C GLY A 11 -0.14 8.91 -9.11
N ASP A 12 0.87 8.06 -9.34
CA ASP A 12 0.71 6.61 -9.36
C ASP A 12 0.71 6.04 -7.93
N ILE A 13 -0.08 4.98 -7.71
CA ILE A 13 -0.15 4.29 -6.42
C ILE A 13 1.12 3.46 -6.25
N ILE A 14 1.92 3.78 -5.23
CA ILE A 14 3.16 3.06 -4.93
C ILE A 14 3.07 2.18 -3.69
N ALA A 15 2.10 2.43 -2.80
CA ALA A 15 1.85 1.59 -1.63
C ALA A 15 0.46 1.83 -1.03
N ARG A 16 -0.04 0.83 -0.28
CA ARG A 16 -1.16 0.99 0.65
C ARG A 16 -0.73 0.57 2.05
N CYS A 17 -1.04 1.40 3.03
CA CYS A 17 -0.58 1.27 4.42
C CYS A 17 -1.76 1.24 5.37
N GLN A 18 -1.63 0.50 6.48
CA GLN A 18 -2.66 0.46 7.52
C GLN A 18 -2.43 1.53 8.58
N THR A 19 -1.18 1.97 8.74
CA THR A 19 -0.79 2.95 9.76
C THR A 19 0.08 4.05 9.16
N SER A 20 0.16 5.18 9.86
CA SER A 20 1.13 6.24 9.54
C SER A 20 2.58 5.79 9.75
N GLN A 21 2.82 4.83 10.66
CA GLN A 21 4.15 4.29 10.92
C GLN A 21 4.69 3.51 9.71
N ASP A 22 3.84 2.76 9.01
CA ASP A 22 4.22 2.08 7.76
C ASP A 22 4.67 3.09 6.69
N ILE A 23 3.99 4.24 6.61
CA ILE A 23 4.33 5.32 5.66
C ILE A 23 5.71 5.89 6.00
N GLU A 24 6.01 6.11 7.28
CA GLU A 24 7.33 6.58 7.70
C GLU A 24 8.44 5.58 7.37
N VAL A 25 8.20 4.28 7.55
CA VAL A 25 9.14 3.22 7.15
C VAL A 25 9.42 3.30 5.65
N LEU A 26 8.39 3.42 4.81
CA LEU A 26 8.55 3.56 3.36
C LEU A 26 9.37 4.80 2.98
N ARG A 27 9.14 5.94 3.66
CA ARG A 27 9.95 7.16 3.46
C ARG A 27 11.41 6.94 3.82
N ARG A 28 11.69 6.27 4.95
CA ARG A 28 13.06 5.94 5.38
C ARG A 28 13.75 4.95 4.42
N MET A 29 12.99 4.08 3.78
CA MET A 29 13.47 3.18 2.72
C MET A 29 13.73 3.90 1.38
N GLY A 30 13.52 5.22 1.31
CA GLY A 30 13.77 6.02 0.12
C GLY A 30 12.65 5.97 -0.93
N ARG A 31 11.43 5.55 -0.55
CA ARG A 31 10.29 5.60 -1.48
C ARG A 31 9.85 7.06 -1.69
N PRO A 32 9.66 7.51 -2.95
CA PRO A 32 9.30 8.90 -3.25
C PRO A 32 7.79 9.14 -3.02
N ILE A 33 7.37 9.12 -1.76
CA ILE A 33 5.97 9.36 -1.40
C ILE A 33 5.70 10.87 -1.42
N LYS A 34 4.98 11.33 -2.46
CA LYS A 34 4.58 12.72 -2.63
C LYS A 34 3.28 13.05 -1.94
N GLU A 35 2.28 12.17 -2.06
CA GLU A 35 0.96 12.37 -1.45
C GLU A 35 0.52 11.12 -0.69
N VAL A 36 -0.23 11.32 0.39
CA VAL A 36 -0.88 10.26 1.15
C VAL A 36 -2.35 10.61 1.29
N LYS A 37 -3.25 9.74 0.84
CA LYS A 37 -4.69 9.90 1.01
C LYS A 37 -5.25 8.79 1.89
N MET A 38 -6.13 9.16 2.81
CA MET A 38 -6.93 8.20 3.57
C MET A 38 -7.94 7.54 2.62
N MET A 39 -7.99 6.22 2.62
CA MET A 39 -8.98 5.45 1.85
C MET A 39 -10.35 5.59 2.49
N ARG A 40 -11.39 5.71 1.66
CA ARG A 40 -12.78 5.61 2.12
C ARG A 40 -13.07 4.18 2.56
N ASN A 41 -14.04 4.00 3.46
CA ASN A 41 -14.44 2.67 3.93
C ASN A 41 -14.80 1.72 2.77
N GLU A 42 -15.37 2.24 1.69
CA GLU A 42 -15.74 1.48 0.49
C GLU A 42 -14.50 0.99 -0.29
N GLU A 43 -13.41 1.75 -0.29
CA GLU A 43 -12.14 1.40 -0.97
C GLU A 43 -11.31 0.43 -0.12
N SER A 44 -11.49 0.47 1.20
CA SER A 44 -10.82 -0.38 2.18
C SER A 44 -11.21 -1.87 2.09
N VAL A 45 -12.29 -2.22 1.40
CA VAL A 45 -12.83 -3.59 1.32
C VAL A 45 -12.01 -4.50 0.40
N VAL A 46 -11.08 -3.96 -0.40
CA VAL A 46 -10.27 -4.75 -1.35
C VAL A 46 -9.04 -5.40 -0.70
N CYS A 47 -9.22 -5.98 0.49
CA CYS A 47 -8.22 -6.84 1.15
C CYS A 47 -8.87 -8.13 1.69
N SER A 48 -9.85 -8.70 1.00
CA SER A 48 -10.14 -10.13 1.14
C SER A 48 -9.08 -10.91 0.35
N LEU A 49 -7.95 -11.22 1.01
CA LEU A 49 -7.02 -12.30 0.70
C LEU A 49 -6.88 -12.65 -0.80
N THR A 50 -6.12 -11.87 -1.57
CA THR A 50 -5.55 -12.39 -2.82
C THR A 50 -4.27 -13.17 -2.51
N GLY A 51 -4.44 -14.44 -2.11
CA GLY A 51 -3.39 -15.45 -2.04
C GLY A 51 -2.28 -15.20 -1.01
N SER A 52 -1.76 -16.27 -0.42
CA SER A 52 -0.50 -16.17 0.30
C SER A 52 0.65 -16.08 -0.71
N PRO A 53 1.83 -15.52 -0.38
CA PRO A 53 3.01 -15.56 -1.26
C PRO A 53 3.39 -16.99 -1.71
N SER A 54 2.94 -18.00 -0.97
CA SER A 54 3.08 -19.43 -1.29
C SER A 54 2.31 -19.86 -2.54
N ASP A 55 1.29 -19.11 -2.97
CA ASP A 55 0.54 -19.35 -4.21
C ASP A 55 1.32 -18.90 -5.46
N PHE A 56 2.46 -18.20 -5.29
CA PHE A 56 3.30 -17.67 -6.37
C PHE A 56 4.66 -18.41 -6.49
N ASN A 57 4.70 -19.71 -6.19
CA ASN A 57 5.83 -20.56 -6.58
C ASN A 57 5.47 -21.31 -7.88
N MET A 58 5.58 -20.64 -9.03
CA MET A 58 5.68 -21.36 -10.31
C MET A 58 7.13 -21.83 -10.45
N ASP A 59 7.37 -23.10 -10.12
CA ASP A 59 8.51 -23.86 -10.61
C ASP A 59 8.58 -23.69 -12.14
N TYR A 60 9.72 -23.20 -12.64
CA TYR A 60 10.07 -23.15 -14.05
C TYR A 60 11.35 -23.96 -14.29
#